data_AF-A0A9P4Q541-F1
#
_entry.id   AF-A0A9P4Q541-F1
#
_cell.length_a   1.000
_cell.length_b   1.000
_cell.length_c   1.000
_cell.angle_alpha   90.00
_cell.angle_beta   90.00
_cell.angle_gamma   90.00
#
_symmetry.space_group_name_H-M   'P 1'
#
loop_
_entity.id
_entity.type
_entity.pdbx_description
1 polymer ?
#
loop_
_entity_poly.entity_id
_entity_poly.type
_entity_poly.pdbx_seq_one_letter_code
_entity_poly.pdbx_strand_id
1 'polypeptide(L)'
;MSINSTTAERTNLSDLNNIGFIAGPTDSDSVCGHDRHEALAAGCHYDLMASRWYTQECYNGEVLNEFLGEVDLDWYQGEDHTQPATMDLVRSWEFDKLYPLHDYHILHCLYQWRRLHLAFIEHRHIDEDVFS
;
A
#
# COMPACT_ATOMS: atom_id res chain seq x y z
N MET A 1 45.17 3.19 -22.63
CA MET A 1 44.38 2.78 -21.45
C MET A 1 42.93 2.93 -21.82
N SER A 2 42.27 1.83 -22.15
CA SER A 2 40.85 1.80 -22.52
C SER A 2 40.02 1.76 -21.24
N ILE A 3 39.12 2.74 -21.07
CA ILE A 3 38.13 2.72 -20.01
C ILE A 3 36.85 2.18 -20.66
N ASN A 4 36.48 0.95 -20.32
CA ASN A 4 35.21 0.37 -20.74
C ASN A 4 34.09 1.13 -20.04
N SER A 5 33.29 1.87 -20.82
CA SER A 5 32.07 2.49 -20.36
C SER A 5 31.02 1.40 -20.18
N THR A 6 30.76 0.99 -18.95
CA THR A 6 29.63 0.13 -18.60
C THR A 6 28.37 0.92 -18.94
N THR A 7 27.66 0.50 -19.98
CA THR A 7 26.30 0.95 -20.27
C THR A 7 25.42 0.64 -19.08
N ALA A 8 24.96 1.66 -18.37
CA ALA A 8 23.77 1.53 -17.55
C ALA A 8 22.62 1.16 -18.51
N GLU A 9 22.06 -0.03 -18.35
CA GLU A 9 20.86 -0.44 -19.06
C GLU A 9 19.76 0.59 -18.76
N ARG A 10 19.23 1.21 -19.82
CA ARG A 10 18.04 2.05 -19.70
C ARG A 10 16.88 1.13 -19.37
N THR A 11 16.36 1.24 -18.15
CA THR A 11 15.05 0.68 -17.78
C THR A 11 14.01 1.15 -18.79
N ASN A 12 13.25 0.20 -19.35
CA ASN A 12 12.21 0.52 -20.33
C ASN A 12 11.04 1.19 -19.60
N LEU A 13 10.36 2.14 -20.24
CA LEU A 13 9.20 2.81 -19.64
C LEU A 13 8.06 1.81 -19.33
N SER A 14 8.02 0.68 -20.05
CA SER A 14 7.14 -0.47 -19.76
C SER A 14 7.49 -1.21 -18.47
N ASP A 15 8.73 -1.13 -18.01
CA ASP A 15 9.17 -1.77 -16.76
C ASP A 15 8.79 -0.93 -15.54
N LEU A 16 8.46 0.36 -15.74
CA LEU A 16 7.87 1.24 -14.73
C LEU A 16 6.37 1.00 -14.51
N ASN A 17 5.71 0.28 -15.43
CA ASN A 17 4.32 -0.10 -15.29
C ASN A 17 4.11 -1.26 -14.29
N ASN A 18 5.19 -1.82 -13.72
CA ASN A 18 5.14 -3.05 -12.94
C ASN A 18 5.78 -2.95 -11.54
N ILE A 19 5.55 -1.85 -10.80
CA ILE A 19 6.26 -1.62 -9.52
C ILE A 19 5.33 -1.35 -8.33
N GLY A 20 4.12 -1.89 -8.34
CA GLY A 20 3.26 -1.84 -7.15
C GLY A 20 2.15 -2.87 -7.21
N PHE A 21 2.19 -3.86 -6.33
CA PHE A 21 1.01 -4.62 -5.95
C PHE A 21 0.66 -4.22 -4.52
N ILE A 22 -0.62 -4.22 -4.19
CA ILE A 22 -1.05 -4.23 -2.80
C ILE A 22 -0.99 -5.69 -2.36
N ALA A 23 -0.18 -5.98 -1.35
CA ALA A 23 -0.16 -7.28 -0.73
C ALA A 23 -1.49 -7.50 -0.02
N GLY A 24 -2.01 -8.71 -0.07
CA GLY A 24 -3.17 -9.08 0.71
C GLY A 24 -2.85 -9.02 2.20
N PRO A 25 -3.87 -9.10 3.05
CA PRO A 25 -3.72 -9.00 4.50
C PRO A 25 -3.09 -10.26 5.15
N THR A 26 -2.27 -11.00 4.42
CA THR A 26 -1.55 -12.20 4.87
C THR A 26 -0.09 -11.91 5.23
N ASP A 27 0.35 -10.65 5.18
CA ASP A 27 1.71 -10.28 5.53
C ASP A 27 1.91 -10.29 7.05
N SER A 28 3.01 -10.90 7.49
CA SER A 28 3.31 -11.12 8.90
C SER A 28 3.70 -9.83 9.62
N ASP A 29 2.98 -9.51 10.69
CA ASP A 29 3.31 -8.46 11.63
C ASP A 29 3.49 -9.07 13.03
N SER A 30 4.55 -8.70 13.74
CA SER A 30 4.85 -9.30 15.05
C SER A 30 3.78 -9.02 16.13
N VAL A 31 2.96 -7.99 15.93
CA VAL A 31 1.88 -7.56 16.82
C VAL A 31 0.51 -8.00 16.30
N CYS A 32 0.28 -7.88 14.98
CA CYS A 32 -0.99 -8.23 14.34
C CYS A 32 -1.07 -9.68 13.84
N GLY A 33 -0.02 -10.49 13.96
CA GLY A 33 -0.03 -11.89 13.56
C GLY A 33 0.32 -12.12 12.09
N HIS A 34 0.12 -13.36 11.63
CA HIS A 34 0.62 -13.84 10.34
C HIS A 34 -0.46 -13.93 9.26
N ASP A 35 -1.71 -13.73 9.63
CA ASP A 35 -2.82 -13.74 8.68
C ASP A 35 -3.95 -12.80 9.14
N ARG A 36 -4.90 -12.56 8.23
CA ARG A 36 -6.08 -11.74 8.47
C ARG A 36 -6.87 -12.17 9.71
N HIS A 37 -7.01 -13.47 9.94
CA HIS A 37 -7.81 -13.96 11.05
C HIS A 37 -7.12 -13.65 12.39
N GLU A 38 -5.81 -13.83 12.48
CA GLU A 38 -5.00 -13.41 13.63
C GLU A 38 -5.07 -11.89 13.84
N ALA A 39 -4.93 -11.10 12.77
CA ALA A 39 -4.96 -9.64 12.85
C ALA A 39 -6.30 -9.09 13.34
N LEU A 40 -7.40 -9.61 12.80
CA LEU A 40 -8.74 -9.25 13.27
C LEU A 40 -8.98 -9.70 14.72
N ALA A 41 -8.50 -10.89 15.11
CA ALA A 41 -8.59 -11.37 16.48
C ALA A 41 -7.75 -10.53 17.46
N ALA A 42 -6.63 -9.97 17.00
CA ALA A 42 -5.78 -9.04 17.75
C ALA A 42 -6.34 -7.62 17.81
N GLY A 43 -7.44 -7.31 17.10
CA GLY A 43 -8.03 -5.97 17.04
C GLY A 43 -7.24 -5.00 16.15
N CYS A 44 -6.45 -5.53 15.21
CA CYS A 44 -5.75 -4.71 14.22
C CYS A 44 -6.67 -4.30 13.06
N HIS A 45 -6.24 -3.26 12.37
CA HIS A 45 -6.94 -2.66 11.24
C HIS A 45 -6.04 -2.66 10.01
N TYR A 46 -6.62 -2.98 8.86
CA TYR A 46 -5.89 -2.96 7.61
C TYR A 46 -5.92 -1.56 7.00
N ASP A 47 -4.74 -1.04 6.68
CA ASP A 47 -4.57 0.19 5.92
C ASP A 47 -4.31 -0.16 4.45
N LEU A 48 -5.33 0.05 3.62
CA LEU A 48 -5.28 -0.29 2.20
C LEU A 48 -4.16 0.44 1.47
N MET A 49 -3.98 1.74 1.76
CA MET A 49 -2.99 2.55 1.06
C MET A 49 -1.58 2.28 1.57
N ALA A 50 -1.40 1.92 2.84
CA ALA A 50 -0.10 1.47 3.35
C ALA A 50 0.18 -0.02 3.06
N SER A 51 -0.82 -0.79 2.64
CA SER A 51 -0.77 -2.24 2.44
C SER A 51 -0.31 -3.00 3.70
N ARG A 52 -0.77 -2.59 4.89
CA ARG A 52 -0.29 -3.11 6.20
C ARG A 52 -1.38 -3.23 7.24
N TRP A 53 -1.14 -4.10 8.22
CA TRP A 53 -1.90 -4.18 9.46
C TRP A 53 -1.32 -3.26 10.52
N TYR A 54 -2.17 -2.51 11.20
CA TYR A 54 -1.79 -1.65 12.31
C TYR A 54 -2.64 -1.92 13.54
N THR A 55 -2.04 -1.79 14.71
CA THR A 55 -2.79 -1.71 15.97
C THR A 55 -3.64 -0.44 16.00
N GLN A 56 -4.60 -0.40 16.93
CA GLN A 56 -5.49 0.75 17.10
C GLN A 56 -4.74 2.07 17.35
N GLU A 57 -3.56 2.03 17.98
CA GLU A 57 -2.75 3.21 18.30
C GLU A 57 -2.13 3.85 17.05
N CYS A 58 -1.68 3.03 16.10
CA CYS A 58 -1.02 3.47 14.86
C CYS A 58 -1.99 3.65 13.69
N TYR A 59 -3.16 3.00 13.73
CA TYR A 59 -4.14 3.10 12.66
C TYR A 59 -4.82 4.47 12.60
N ASN A 60 -4.83 5.08 11.41
CA ASN A 60 -5.56 6.32 11.15
C ASN A 60 -6.61 6.13 10.04
N GLY A 61 -7.71 5.48 10.39
CA GLY A 61 -8.80 5.20 9.45
C GLY A 61 -9.50 6.44 8.91
N GLU A 62 -9.50 7.56 9.62
CA GLU A 62 -10.07 8.82 9.12
C GLU A 62 -9.28 9.32 7.90
N VAL A 63 -7.96 9.37 8.00
CA VAL A 63 -7.06 9.78 6.91
C VAL A 63 -7.14 8.83 5.73
N LEU A 64 -7.22 7.52 5.98
CA LEU A 64 -7.43 6.54 4.91
C LEU A 64 -8.75 6.79 4.16
N ASN A 65 -9.85 6.93 4.90
CA ASN A 65 -11.17 7.10 4.31
C ASN A 65 -11.31 8.43 3.55
N GLU A 66 -10.73 9.51 4.07
CA GLU A 66 -10.70 10.81 3.41
C GLU A 66 -9.90 10.71 2.10
N PHE A 67 -8.69 10.14 2.15
CA PHE A 67 -7.85 9.99 0.96
C PHE A 67 -8.53 9.15 -0.12
N LEU A 68 -9.11 8.00 0.24
CA LEU A 68 -9.87 7.15 -0.70
C LEU A 68 -11.15 7.80 -1.23
N GLY A 69 -11.63 8.88 -0.62
CA GLY A 69 -12.74 9.70 -1.13
C GLY A 69 -12.29 10.83 -2.07
N GLU A 70 -11.01 11.20 -2.03
CA GLU A 70 -10.42 12.27 -2.86
C GLU A 70 -9.84 11.74 -4.18
N VAL A 71 -9.45 10.46 -4.21
CA VAL A 71 -8.80 9.83 -5.37
C VAL A 71 -9.69 8.78 -6.02
N ASP A 72 -9.61 8.69 -7.35
CA ASP A 72 -10.23 7.61 -8.11
C ASP A 72 -9.13 6.67 -8.58
N LEU A 73 -9.12 5.45 -8.04
CA LEU A 73 -8.10 4.42 -8.30
C LEU A 73 -8.76 3.20 -8.93
N ASP A 74 -8.25 2.80 -10.09
CA ASP A 74 -8.61 1.54 -10.72
C ASP A 74 -7.85 0.38 -10.07
N TRP A 75 -8.59 -0.62 -9.62
CA TRP A 75 -8.07 -1.82 -8.97
C TRP A 75 -8.25 -3.03 -9.87
N TYR A 76 -7.26 -3.92 -9.90
CA TYR A 76 -7.32 -5.15 -10.68
C TYR A 76 -6.88 -6.36 -9.86
N GLN A 77 -7.47 -7.51 -10.15
CA GLN A 77 -7.12 -8.79 -9.49
C GLN A 77 -5.96 -9.51 -10.18
N GLY A 78 -5.59 -9.09 -11.39
CA GLY A 78 -4.50 -9.68 -12.16
C GLY A 78 -3.51 -8.62 -12.63
N GLU A 79 -2.24 -9.04 -12.74
CA GLU A 79 -1.11 -8.20 -13.20
C GLU A 79 -1.28 -7.70 -14.65
N ASP A 80 -2.10 -8.39 -15.45
CA ASP A 80 -2.43 -8.00 -16.82
C ASP A 80 -3.45 -6.85 -16.92
N HIS A 81 -3.97 -6.37 -15.77
CA HIS A 81 -5.00 -5.33 -15.67
C HIS A 81 -6.27 -5.63 -16.49
N THR A 82 -6.61 -6.91 -16.70
CA THR A 82 -7.81 -7.30 -17.47
C THR A 82 -9.03 -7.60 -16.61
N GLN A 83 -8.83 -7.81 -15.31
CA GLN A 83 -9.88 -8.19 -14.36
C GLN A 83 -10.06 -7.11 -13.30
N PRO A 84 -10.96 -6.12 -13.51
CA PRO A 84 -11.24 -5.09 -12.52
C PRO A 84 -11.72 -5.69 -11.19
N ALA A 85 -11.30 -5.09 -10.08
CA ALA A 85 -11.81 -5.35 -8.75
C ALA A 85 -12.88 -4.32 -8.40
N THR A 86 -13.97 -4.77 -7.77
CA THR A 86 -14.98 -3.86 -7.24
C THR A 86 -14.47 -3.20 -5.96
N MET A 87 -14.91 -1.99 -5.66
CA MET A 87 -14.59 -1.35 -4.38
C MET A 87 -15.09 -2.16 -3.18
N ASP A 88 -16.14 -2.96 -3.33
CA ASP A 88 -16.60 -3.88 -2.29
C ASP A 88 -15.58 -4.98 -1.99
N LEU A 89 -14.94 -5.55 -3.02
CA LEU A 89 -13.83 -6.52 -2.86
C LEU A 89 -12.60 -5.85 -2.24
N VAL A 90 -12.26 -4.65 -2.69
CA VAL A 90 -11.13 -3.89 -2.15
C VAL A 90 -11.35 -3.55 -0.67
N ARG A 91 -12.58 -3.19 -0.28
CA ARG A 91 -12.96 -2.86 1.10
C ARG A 91 -13.28 -4.05 1.99
N SER A 92 -13.52 -5.25 1.44
CA SER A 92 -13.69 -6.46 2.25
C SER A 92 -12.38 -6.93 2.86
N TRP A 93 -11.26 -6.51 2.26
CA TRP A 93 -9.91 -6.99 2.58
C TRP A 93 -9.81 -8.51 2.37
N GLU A 94 -10.59 -9.06 1.44
CA GLU A 94 -10.61 -10.49 1.09
C GLU A 94 -9.98 -10.69 -0.29
N PHE A 95 -8.71 -10.29 -0.41
CA PHE A 95 -7.90 -10.46 -1.60
C PHE A 95 -6.47 -10.83 -1.22
N ASP A 96 -5.81 -11.63 -2.06
CA ASP A 96 -4.40 -11.98 -1.86
C ASP A 96 -3.46 -10.93 -2.43
N LYS A 97 -3.82 -10.34 -3.57
CA LYS A 97 -3.11 -9.22 -4.21
C LYS A 97 -4.07 -8.37 -5.03
N LEU A 98 -3.78 -7.08 -5.10
CA LEU A 98 -4.36 -6.18 -6.09
C LEU A 98 -3.24 -5.54 -6.91
N TYR A 99 -3.53 -5.28 -8.17
CA TYR A 99 -2.61 -4.73 -9.15
C TYR A 99 -3.16 -3.41 -9.66
N PRO A 100 -3.06 -2.32 -8.88
CA PRO A 100 -3.49 -1.01 -9.37
C PRO A 100 -2.58 -0.49 -10.50
N LEU A 101 -3.00 0.58 -11.16
CA LEU A 101 -2.18 1.28 -12.17
C LEU A 101 -1.07 2.13 -11.53
N HIS A 102 -0.15 2.63 -12.34
CA HIS A 102 1.01 3.40 -11.89
C HIS A 102 0.66 4.62 -11.01
N ASP A 103 -0.49 5.26 -11.24
CA ASP A 103 -0.94 6.40 -10.43
C ASP A 103 -1.07 6.04 -8.94
N TYR A 104 -1.34 4.77 -8.63
CA TYR A 104 -1.30 4.28 -7.26
C TYR A 104 0.08 4.45 -6.61
N HIS A 105 1.19 4.22 -7.32
CA HIS A 105 2.53 4.39 -6.74
C HIS A 105 2.75 5.83 -6.26
N ILE A 106 2.30 6.80 -7.05
CA ILE A 106 2.40 8.22 -6.71
C ILE A 106 1.49 8.55 -5.51
N LEU A 107 0.24 8.09 -5.56
CA LEU A 107 -0.76 8.36 -4.53
C LEU A 107 -0.43 7.66 -3.20
N HIS A 108 0.09 6.45 -3.23
CA HIS A 108 0.66 5.74 -2.09
C HIS A 108 1.75 6.57 -1.41
N CYS A 109 2.73 7.07 -2.16
CA CYS A 109 3.80 7.89 -1.60
C CYS A 109 3.26 9.17 -0.93
N LEU A 110 2.34 9.87 -1.60
CA LEU A 110 1.70 11.07 -1.05
C LEU A 110 0.87 10.77 0.20
N TYR A 111 0.19 9.63 0.22
CA TYR A 111 -0.55 9.15 1.39
C TYR A 111 0.36 8.91 2.59
N GLN A 112 1.52 8.26 2.40
CA GLN A 112 2.49 8.05 3.47
C GLN A 112 3.05 9.36 4.02
N TRP A 113 3.29 10.37 3.17
CA TRP A 113 3.64 11.72 3.63
C TRP A 113 2.52 12.38 4.43
N ARG A 114 1.26 12.24 4.01
CA ARG A 114 0.10 12.75 4.76
C ARG A 114 0.01 12.09 6.13
N ARG A 115 0.18 10.77 6.23
CA ARG A 115 0.22 10.04 7.51
C ARG A 115 1.31 10.56 8.44
N LEU A 116 2.55 10.69 7.95
CA LEU A 116 3.64 11.22 8.76
C LEU A 116 3.38 12.66 9.24
N HIS A 117 2.93 13.52 8.32
CA HIS A 117 2.64 14.91 8.61
C HIS A 117 1.59 15.05 9.72
N LEU A 118 0.50 14.29 9.62
CA LEU A 118 -0.57 14.30 10.60
C LEU A 118 -0.15 13.67 11.93
N ALA A 119 0.63 12.59 11.92
CA ALA A 119 1.18 12.01 13.15
C ALA A 119 2.00 13.04 13.95
N PHE A 120 2.77 13.88 13.25
CA PHE A 120 3.53 14.96 13.88
C PHE A 120 2.63 16.07 14.45
N ILE A 121 1.64 16.54 13.69
CA ILE A 121 0.76 17.64 14.11
C ILE A 121 -0.19 17.21 15.25
N GLU A 122 -0.71 15.98 15.18
CA GLU A 122 -1.69 15.44 16.12
C GLU A 122 -1.04 14.74 17.31
N HIS A 123 0.29 14.64 17.35
CA HIS A 123 1.05 13.90 18.36
C HIS A 123 0.61 12.43 18.49
N ARG A 124 0.38 11.77 17.36
CA ARG A 124 -0.07 10.37 17.29
C ARG A 124 1.09 9.40 17.09
N HIS A 125 0.84 8.13 17.43
CA HIS A 125 1.74 7.04 17.07
C HIS A 125 1.72 6.81 15.55
N ILE A 126 2.88 6.45 15.02
CA ILE A 126 3.06 6.02 13.64
C ILE A 126 4.10 4.89 13.65
N ASP A 127 4.00 3.98 12.69
CA ASP A 127 4.98 2.91 12.51
C ASP A 127 6.36 3.46 12.14
N GLU A 128 7.41 2.68 12.43
CA GLU A 128 8.80 3.08 12.12
C GLU A 128 9.09 3.05 10.61
N ASP A 129 8.30 2.29 9.86
CA ASP A 129 8.54 1.92 8.46
C ASP A 129 7.57 2.61 7.48
N VAL A 130 7.24 3.88 7.74
CA VAL A 130 6.23 4.69 7.01
C VAL A 130 6.44 4.73 5.48
N PHE A 131 7.67 4.58 5.00
CA PHE A 131 8.02 4.74 3.57
C PHE A 131 8.45 3.46 2.87
N SER A 132 8.27 2.32 3.52
CA SER A 132 8.53 1.01 2.91
C SER A 132 7.34 0.48 2.13
#